data_AF-A0A8J3HL30-F1
#
_entry.id   AF-A0A8J3HL30-F1
#
_cell.length_a   1.000
_cell.length_b   1.000
_cell.length_c   1.000
_cell.angle_alpha   90.00
_cell.angle_beta   90.00
_cell.angle_gamma   90.00
#
_symmetry.space_group_name_H-M   'P 1'
#
loop_
_entity.id
_entity.type
_entity.pdbx_description
1 polymer ?
#
loop_
_entity_poly.entity_id
_entity_poly.type
_entity_poly.pdbx_seq_one_letter_code
_entity_poly.pdbx_strand_id
1 'polypeptide(L)' 'MEQAGPLIAVALIVPVVAFWLWMFRDMLGNHRLYGQARNLWLFGFLFLNVFAAGVYYVSEYRDRP' A
#
# COMPACT_ATOMS: atom_id res chain seq x y z
N MET A 1 24.32 -18.97 -4.30
CA MET A 1 22.89 -18.72 -4.59
C MET A 1 22.46 -17.43 -3.90
N GLU A 2 23.09 -16.29 -4.21
CA GLU A 2 22.98 -15.06 -3.36
C GLU A 2 22.29 -13.88 -4.06
N GLN A 3 21.88 -14.01 -5.31
CA GLN A 3 21.34 -12.88 -6.10
C GLN A 3 19.81 -12.87 -6.25
N ALA A 4 19.09 -13.81 -5.64
CA ALA A 4 17.62 -13.87 -5.76
C ALA A 4 16.91 -12.82 -4.90
N GLY A 5 17.54 -12.32 -3.83
CA GLY A 5 16.93 -11.38 -2.88
C GLY A 5 16.40 -10.08 -3.50
N PRO A 6 17.20 -9.35 -4.30
CA PRO A 6 16.74 -8.10 -4.93
C PRO A 6 15.60 -8.32 -5.94
N LEU A 7 15.67 -9.38 -6.73
CA LEU A 7 14.65 -9.72 -7.73
C LEU A 7 13.33 -10.12 -7.07
N ILE A 8 13.38 -10.89 -5.99
CA ILE A 8 12.20 -11.25 -5.20
C ILE A 8 11.57 -10.00 -4.56
N ALA A 9 12.40 -9.11 -4.00
CA ALA A 9 11.92 -7.87 -3.41
C ALA A 9 11.20 -6.99 -4.46
N VAL A 10 11.80 -6.81 -5.64
CA VAL A 10 11.17 -6.06 -6.75
C VAL A 10 9.89 -6.73 -7.23
N ALA A 11 9.89 -8.06 -7.40
CA ALA A 11 8.72 -8.83 -7.85
C ALA A 11 7.54 -8.72 -6.88
N LEU A 12 7.78 -8.49 -5.59
CA LEU A 12 6.74 -8.29 -4.58
C LEU A 12 6.34 -6.82 -4.42
N ILE A 13 7.29 -5.89 -4.42
CA ILE A 13 7.04 -4.46 -4.19
C ILE A 13 6.32 -3.81 -5.38
N VAL A 14 6.71 -4.14 -6.62
CA VAL A 14 6.16 -3.49 -7.82
C VAL A 14 4.65 -3.73 -7.95
N PRO A 15 4.12 -4.97 -7.82
CA PRO A 15 2.67 -5.19 -7.85
C PRO A 15 1.93 -4.44 -6.75
N VAL A 16 2.51 -4.37 -5.54
CA VAL A 16 1.89 -3.67 -4.40
C VAL A 16 1.78 -2.17 -4.67
N VAL A 17 2.85 -1.53 -5.15
CA VAL A 17 2.84 -0.10 -5.50
C VAL A 17 1.90 0.16 -6.68
N ALA A 18 1.90 -0.69 -7.70
CA ALA A 18 1.00 -0.57 -8.84
C ALA A 18 -0.47 -0.67 -8.41
N PHE A 19 -0.81 -1.63 -7.53
CA PHE A 19 -2.14 -1.77 -6.95
C PHE A 19 -2.54 -0.54 -6.16
N TRP A 20 -1.64 -0.02 -5.32
CA TRP A 20 -1.88 1.19 -4.53
C TRP A 20 -2.18 2.41 -5.41
N LEU A 21 -1.40 2.63 -6.48
CA LEU A 21 -1.60 3.73 -7.43
C LEU A 21 -2.92 3.59 -8.19
N TRP A 22 -3.27 2.37 -8.60
CA TRP A 22 -4.54 2.11 -9.26
C TRP A 22 -5.73 2.38 -8.33
N MET A 23 -5.66 1.92 -7.07
CA MET A 23 -6.67 2.16 -6.05
C MET A 23 -6.87 3.67 -5.80
N PHE A 24 -5.78 4.41 -5.66
CA PHE A 24 -5.82 5.87 -5.49
C PHE A 24 -6.47 6.58 -6.69
N ARG A 25 -6.07 6.21 -7.90
CA ARG A 25 -6.64 6.76 -9.13
C ARG A 25 -8.13 6.46 -9.24
N ASP A 26 -8.54 5.23 -8.95
CA ASP A 26 -9.95 4.84 -9.00
C ASP A 26 -10.78 5.64 -8.00
N MET A 27 -10.28 5.84 -6.78
CA MET A 27 -10.96 6.70 -5.79
C MET A 27 -11.16 8.15 -6.25
N LEU A 28 -10.22 8.72 -7.01
CA LEU A 28 -10.32 10.10 -7.51
C LEU A 28 -11.24 10.23 -8.73
N GLY A 29 -11.22 9.25 -9.64
CA GLY A 29 -11.92 9.34 -10.92
C GLY A 29 -13.27 8.64 -10.96
N ASN A 30 -13.53 7.72 -10.04
CA ASN A 30 -14.65 6.81 -10.17
C ASN A 30 -15.92 7.38 -9.54
N HIS A 31 -16.70 8.06 -10.37
CA HIS A 31 -18.02 8.56 -10.00
C HIS A 31 -19.03 7.41 -9.88
N ARG A 32 -18.71 6.18 -10.32
CA ARG A 32 -19.64 5.05 -10.28
C ARG A 32 -19.77 4.42 -8.91
N LEU A 33 -18.75 4.56 -8.05
CA LEU A 33 -18.79 4.10 -6.68
C LEU A 33 -19.55 5.12 -5.83
N TYR A 34 -20.86 4.93 -5.68
CA TYR A 34 -21.70 5.75 -4.80
C TYR A 34 -21.95 5.05 -3.45
N GLY A 35 -22.14 5.85 -2.39
CA GLY A 35 -22.56 5.35 -1.07
C GLY A 35 -21.50 4.53 -0.34
N GLN A 36 -21.89 3.37 0.20
CA GLN A 36 -21.10 2.55 1.11
C GLN A 36 -19.81 2.01 0.47
N ALA A 37 -19.82 1.68 -0.83
CA ALA A 37 -18.66 1.12 -1.52
C ALA A 37 -17.49 2.12 -1.54
N ARG A 38 -17.77 3.40 -1.85
CA ARG A 38 -16.75 4.46 -1.85
C ARG A 38 -16.09 4.64 -0.49
N ASN A 39 -16.89 4.57 0.59
CA ASN A 39 -16.36 4.65 1.95
C ASN A 39 -15.47 3.46 2.27
N LEU A 40 -15.86 2.24 1.87
CA LEU A 40 -15.05 1.05 2.06
C LEU A 40 -13.69 1.15 1.34
N TRP A 41 -13.70 1.66 0.10
CA TRP A 41 -12.48 1.93 -0.67
C TRP A 41 -11.59 2.97 0.01
N LEU A 42 -12.17 4.09 0.48
CA LEU A 42 -11.46 5.10 1.24
C LEU A 42 -10.83 4.51 2.52
N PHE A 43 -11.59 3.74 3.29
CA PHE A 43 -11.08 3.10 4.51
C PHE A 43 -9.98 2.08 4.20
N GLY A 44 -10.12 1.29 3.14
CA GLY A 44 -9.09 0.36 2.69
C GLY A 44 -7.79 1.09 2.33
N PHE A 45 -7.90 2.21 1.60
CA PHE A 45 -6.74 3.03 1.26
C PHE A 45 -6.08 3.65 2.50
N LEU A 46 -6.87 4.22 3.41
CA LEU A 46 -6.35 4.77 4.67
C LEU A 46 -5.66 3.70 5.52
N PHE A 47 -6.28 2.53 5.65
CA PHE A 47 -5.71 1.39 6.38
C PHE A 47 -4.35 0.99 5.79
N LEU A 48 -4.24 0.85 4.46
CA LEU A 48 -2.98 0.53 3.79
C LEU A 48 -1.88 1.56 4.07
N ASN A 49 -2.22 2.86 4.06
CA ASN A 49 -1.26 3.93 4.36
C ASN A 49 -0.81 3.91 5.83
N VAL A 50 -1.74 3.76 6.77
CA VAL A 50 -1.43 3.68 8.21
C VAL A 50 -0.62 2.42 8.52
N PHE A 51 -0.98 1.29 7.91
CA PHE A 51 -0.24 0.03 8.06
C PHE A 51 1.19 0.17 7.53
N ALA A 52 1.38 0.72 6.33
CA ALA A 52 2.71 0.96 5.76
C ALA A 52 3.54 1.90 6.65
N ALA A 53 2.93 2.97 7.18
CA ALA A 53 3.59 3.89 8.10
C ALA A 53 3.96 3.20 9.43
N GLY A 54 3.10 2.32 9.94
CA GLY A 54 3.37 1.53 11.14
C GLY A 54 4.51 0.52 10.94
N VAL A 55 4.53 -0.19 9.81
CA VAL A 55 5.65 -1.07 9.44
C VAL A 55 6.95 -0.28 9.34
N TYR A 56 6.94 0.87 8.66
CA TYR A 56 8.09 1.77 8.58
C TYR A 56 8.54 2.25 9.96
N TYR A 57 7.61 2.70 10.80
CA TYR A 57 7.91 3.16 12.15
C TYR A 57 8.57 2.05 12.98
N VAL A 58 8.01 0.84 12.93
CA VAL A 58 8.58 -0.31 13.66
C VAL A 58 9.94 -0.70 13.07
N SER A 59 10.11 -0.76 11.76
CA SER A 59 11.41 -1.12 11.17
C SER A 59 12.49 -0.08 11.42
N GLU A 60 12.12 1.20 11.48
CA GLU A 60 13.07 2.30 11.58
C GLU A 60 13.36 2.69 13.04
N TYR A 61 12.37 2.67 13.92
CA TYR A 61 12.47 3.22 15.27
C TYR A 61 12.43 2.18 16.39
N ARG A 62 12.10 0.91 16.12
CA ARG A 62 12.11 -0.12 17.18
C ARG A 62 13.50 -0.33 17.77
N ASP A 63 14.54 -0.19 16.96
CA ASP A 63 15.93 -0.44 17.34
C ASP A 63 16.74 0.85 17.52
N ARG A 64 16.09 2.02 17.41
CA ARG A 64 16.70 3.31 17.75
C ARG A 64 16.47 3.58 19.25
N PRO A 65 17.54 3.88 20.02
CA PRO A 65 17.43 4.12 21.46
C PRO A 65 16.60 5.35 21.82
#